data_AF-A0A1B1PN96-F1
#
_entry.id   AF-A0A1B1PN96-F1
#
_cell.length_a   1.000
_cell.length_b   1.000
_cell.length_c   1.000
_cell.angle_alpha   90.00
_cell.angle_beta   90.00
_cell.angle_gamma   90.00
#
_symmetry.space_group_name_H-M   'P 1'
#
loop_
_entity.id
_entity.type
_entity.pdbx_description
1 polymer ?
#
loop_
_entity_poly.entity_id
_entity_poly.type
_entity_poly.pdbx_seq_one_letter_code
_entity_poly.pdbx_strand_id
1 'polypeptide(L)'
;MDDLRDKYIDLIGKAADEPALEDLRVQAVGKKGEISLKMRELGKMSPEERQVMGPKLNALKDEINAALGAKKAALADAALNERLQAEWLDVTLPGRNRRVGSIHPVSQVWEECTAIFADMGFAVAEGPQVETDWYNFDALNIPGHHPARAEMDTFYMHRAEGDERPPHVLRTHTSPVQIRSMEAGGAPTRIICPGRVYRADYDQTHTPMFHQVEGLAIDKDISMANLKWVLEEFFSAYFGRSVKTRFRASHFPFTEPSAEVDIQCQWKDGSVTVGEGDDWLEVLGSGMVHPKVLQAGGIDPDEWQGFAFGMGIDRIAMLKYGIPDLRAFFDSDLRWLRNYGFASLDVPTLHGGLSR
;
A
#
# COMPACT_ATOMS: atom_id res chain seq x y z
N MET A 1 69.68 25.97 27.79
CA MET A 1 68.20 25.92 27.72
C MET A 1 67.79 25.55 26.31
N ASP A 2 68.40 26.22 25.33
CA ASP A 2 68.22 25.94 23.90
C ASP A 2 68.59 24.49 23.53
N ASP A 3 69.69 23.94 24.05
CA ASP A 3 70.05 22.52 23.82
C ASP A 3 68.96 21.53 24.26
N LEU A 4 68.26 21.83 25.36
CA LEU A 4 67.21 20.96 25.91
C LEU A 4 65.91 21.10 25.11
N ARG A 5 65.62 22.31 24.64
CA ARG A 5 64.52 22.61 23.73
C ARG A 5 64.71 21.87 22.43
N ASP A 6 65.84 22.07 21.77
CA ASP A 6 66.12 21.53 20.44
C ASP A 6 66.16 20.00 20.45
N LYS A 7 66.71 19.40 21.51
CA LYS A 7 66.64 17.94 21.75
C LYS A 7 65.21 17.42 21.71
N TYR A 8 64.32 17.97 22.54
CA TYR A 8 62.96 17.43 22.64
C TYR A 8 62.08 17.80 21.45
N ILE A 9 62.25 18.99 20.85
CA ILE A 9 61.55 19.35 19.61
C ILE A 9 61.91 18.39 18.46
N ASP A 10 63.18 18.04 18.29
CA ASP A 10 63.62 17.08 17.27
C ASP A 10 63.08 15.67 17.54
N LEU A 11 63.17 15.19 18.79
CA LEU A 11 62.66 13.87 19.17
C LEU A 11 61.14 13.76 19.00
N ILE A 12 60.38 14.79 19.38
CA ILE A 12 58.93 14.85 19.19
C ILE A 12 58.60 14.84 17.68
N GLY A 13 59.33 15.62 16.88
CA GLY A 13 59.16 15.64 15.43
C GLY A 13 59.31 14.26 14.80
N LYS A 14 60.27 13.46 15.29
CA LYS A 14 60.61 12.11 14.80
C LYS A 14 59.81 10.98 15.45
N ALA A 15 58.95 11.24 16.43
CA ALA A 15 58.15 10.20 17.05
C ALA A 15 57.26 9.50 16.00
N ALA A 16 57.34 8.17 15.95
CA ALA A 16 56.71 7.35 14.92
C ALA A 16 55.29 6.92 15.28
N ASP A 17 54.99 6.80 16.58
CA ASP A 17 53.72 6.30 17.10
C ASP A 17 53.36 6.91 18.46
N GLU A 18 52.13 6.69 18.92
CA GLU A 18 51.66 7.19 20.21
C GLU A 18 52.46 6.66 21.42
N PRO A 19 52.87 5.38 21.48
CA PRO A 19 53.75 4.89 22.54
C PRO A 19 55.09 5.63 22.62
N ALA A 20 55.79 5.84 21.50
CA ALA A 20 57.04 6.57 21.45
C ALA A 20 56.85 8.04 21.88
N LEU A 21 55.73 8.67 21.51
CA LEU A 21 55.41 10.02 21.94
C LEU A 21 55.13 10.11 23.45
N GLU A 22 54.48 9.10 24.02
CA GLU A 22 54.22 9.02 25.46
C GLU A 22 55.50 8.80 26.27
N ASP A 23 56.42 7.96 25.77
CA ASP A 23 57.75 7.80 26.37
C ASP A 23 58.53 9.13 26.38
N LEU A 24 58.49 9.88 25.28
CA LEU A 24 59.09 11.21 25.20
C LEU A 24 58.45 12.21 26.17
N ARG A 25 57.12 12.17 26.34
CA ARG A 25 56.41 12.98 27.35
C ARG A 25 56.89 12.66 28.76
N VAL A 26 57.02 11.38 29.10
CA VAL A 26 57.50 10.94 30.43
C VAL A 26 58.95 11.36 30.65
N GLN A 27 59.81 11.23 29.64
CA GLN A 27 61.22 11.64 29.69
C GLN A 27 61.39 13.16 29.81
N ALA A 28 60.57 13.97 29.13
CA ALA A 28 60.68 15.42 29.14
C ALA A 28 60.03 16.04 30.38
N VAL A 29 58.73 15.78 30.60
CA VAL A 29 57.87 16.50 31.55
C VAL A 29 57.24 15.59 32.60
N GLY A 30 57.58 14.29 32.63
CA GLY A 30 57.15 13.37 33.68
C GLY A 30 57.70 13.72 35.07
N LYS A 31 57.31 12.94 36.10
CA LYS A 31 57.71 13.21 37.51
C LYS A 31 59.23 13.21 37.75
N LYS A 32 59.99 12.50 36.91
CA LYS A 32 61.46 12.45 36.88
C LYS A 32 62.04 12.95 35.55
N GLY A 33 61.25 13.65 34.74
CA GLY A 33 61.68 14.12 33.43
C GLY A 33 62.72 15.23 33.51
N GLU A 34 63.53 15.39 32.48
CA GLU A 34 64.67 16.31 32.47
C GLU A 34 64.24 17.78 32.71
N ILE A 35 63.11 18.21 32.13
CA ILE A 35 62.54 19.55 32.34
C ILE A 35 61.96 19.68 33.76
N SER A 36 61.27 18.64 34.23
CA SER A 36 60.71 18.60 35.60
C SER A 36 61.78 18.61 36.69
N LEU A 37 62.94 18.01 36.45
CA LEU A 37 64.10 18.05 37.35
C LEU A 37 64.70 19.45 37.40
N LYS A 38 64.88 20.12 36.26
CA LYS A 38 65.32 21.54 36.22
C LYS A 38 64.33 22.49 36.89
N MET A 39 63.03 22.22 36.77
CA MET A 39 62.00 22.97 37.51
C MET A 39 62.11 22.81 39.03
N ARG A 40 62.60 21.66 39.54
CA ARG A 40 62.83 21.47 40.99
C ARG A 40 64.06 22.23 41.49
N GLU A 41 65.07 22.44 40.63
CA GLU A 41 66.27 23.20 40.96
C GLU A 41 65.96 24.68 41.26
N LEU A 42 64.86 25.23 40.69
CA LEU A 42 64.35 26.57 41.03
C LEU A 42 64.06 26.75 42.53
N GLY A 43 63.79 25.67 43.27
CA GLY A 43 63.59 25.71 44.72
C GLY A 43 64.85 25.98 45.53
N LYS A 44 66.03 25.89 44.92
CA LYS A 44 67.35 26.08 45.53
C LYS A 44 68.03 27.40 45.14
N MET A 45 67.42 28.18 44.26
CA MET A 45 67.96 29.44 43.71
C MET A 45 67.61 30.65 44.57
N SER A 46 68.40 31.74 44.46
CA SER A 46 68.06 33.01 45.11
C SER A 46 66.78 33.63 44.52
N PRO A 47 66.12 34.58 45.22
CA PRO A 47 64.95 35.28 44.69
C PRO A 47 65.21 35.96 43.33
N GLU A 48 66.38 36.56 43.14
CA GLU A 48 66.76 37.25 41.90
C GLU A 48 66.99 36.26 40.74
N GLU A 49 67.67 35.14 41.00
CA GLU A 49 67.91 34.09 40.01
C GLU A 49 66.60 33.40 39.59
N ARG A 50 65.70 33.18 40.55
CA ARG A 50 64.38 32.57 40.32
C ARG A 50 63.48 33.46 39.45
N GLN A 51 63.59 34.79 39.59
CA GLN A 51 62.82 35.76 38.80
C GLN A 51 63.22 35.73 37.32
N VAL A 52 64.47 35.39 37.00
CA VAL A 52 64.97 35.27 35.61
C VAL A 52 64.78 33.87 35.04
N MET A 53 65.03 32.81 35.82
CA MET A 53 65.02 31.42 35.35
C MET A 53 63.63 30.78 35.36
N GLY A 54 62.74 31.18 36.26
CA GLY A 54 61.37 30.67 36.35
C GLY A 54 60.56 30.87 35.06
N PRO A 55 60.46 32.10 34.52
CA PRO A 55 59.75 32.36 33.27
C PRO A 55 60.31 31.56 32.08
N LYS A 56 61.64 31.44 31.99
CA LYS A 56 62.31 30.69 30.90
C LYS A 56 62.00 29.19 30.93
N LEU A 57 61.96 28.58 32.13
CA LEU A 57 61.62 27.16 32.27
C LEU A 57 60.13 26.88 32.08
N ASN A 58 59.25 27.79 32.50
CA ASN A 58 57.82 27.68 32.20
C ASN A 58 57.55 27.78 30.70
N ALA A 59 58.15 28.77 30.01
CA ALA A 59 58.03 28.91 28.56
C ALA A 59 58.52 27.66 27.82
N LEU A 60 59.66 27.09 28.22
CA LEU A 60 60.16 25.83 27.66
C LEU A 60 59.19 24.66 27.89
N LYS A 61 58.65 24.52 29.10
CA LYS A 61 57.70 23.46 29.42
C LYS A 61 56.41 23.59 28.59
N ASP A 62 55.91 24.80 28.44
CA ASP A 62 54.70 25.09 27.67
C ASP A 62 54.92 24.81 26.18
N GLU A 63 56.07 25.20 25.64
CA GLU A 63 56.46 24.91 24.26
C GLU A 63 56.55 23.40 23.98
N ILE A 64 57.20 22.63 24.88
CA ILE A 64 57.30 21.18 24.75
C ILE A 64 55.93 20.50 24.88
N ASN A 65 55.07 20.94 25.81
CA ASN A 65 53.70 20.42 25.92
C ASN A 65 52.88 20.73 24.66
N ALA A 66 53.04 21.92 24.08
CA ALA A 66 52.39 22.28 22.83
C ALA A 66 52.87 21.40 21.66
N ALA A 67 54.18 21.16 21.55
CA ALA A 67 54.75 20.28 20.53
C ALA A 67 54.27 18.83 20.68
N LEU A 68 54.22 18.30 21.90
CA LEU A 68 53.67 16.98 22.21
C LEU A 68 52.18 16.90 21.82
N GLY A 69 51.39 17.91 22.17
CA GLY A 69 49.97 17.98 21.82
C GLY A 69 49.75 18.02 20.31
N ALA A 70 50.51 18.85 19.59
CA ALA A 70 50.44 18.96 18.14
C ALA A 70 50.85 17.65 17.44
N LYS A 71 51.94 17.01 17.89
CA LYS A 71 52.37 15.72 17.33
C LYS A 71 51.36 14.61 17.60
N LYS A 72 50.76 14.58 18.79
CA LYS A 72 49.70 13.61 19.13
C LYS A 72 48.50 13.76 18.20
N ALA A 73 48.03 15.00 17.99
CA ALA A 73 46.93 15.27 17.06
C ALA A 73 47.29 14.83 15.63
N ALA A 74 48.49 15.15 15.16
CA ALA A 74 48.94 14.75 13.81
C ALA A 74 49.02 13.22 13.63
N LEU A 75 49.46 12.47 14.64
CA LEU A 75 49.48 11.00 14.59
C LEU A 75 48.06 10.42 14.58
N ALA A 76 47.15 10.98 15.39
CA ALA A 76 45.75 10.57 15.40
C ALA A 76 45.05 10.85 14.06
N ASP A 77 45.28 12.01 13.45
CA ASP A 77 44.73 12.36 12.14
C ASP A 77 45.29 11.47 11.02
N ALA A 78 46.59 11.13 11.07
CA ALA A 78 47.20 10.21 10.12
C ALA A 78 46.59 8.80 10.22
N ALA A 79 46.44 8.27 11.44
CA ALA A 79 45.83 6.97 11.69
C ALA A 79 44.34 6.93 11.27
N LEU A 80 43.61 8.02 11.51
CA LEU A 80 42.22 8.16 11.07
C LEU A 80 42.12 8.15 9.54
N ASN A 81 42.96 8.94 8.85
CA ASN A 81 42.95 9.00 7.39
C ASN A 81 43.32 7.66 6.75
N GLU A 82 44.31 6.94 7.32
CA GLU A 82 44.66 5.59 6.87
C GLU A 82 43.47 4.63 7.02
N ARG A 83 42.77 4.66 8.18
CA ARG A 83 41.53 3.89 8.37
C ARG A 83 40.45 4.26 7.37
N LEU A 84 40.21 5.55 7.11
CA LEU A 84 39.20 6.00 6.15
C LEU A 84 39.51 5.56 4.73
N GLN A 85 40.79 5.51 4.34
CA GLN A 85 41.23 4.99 3.05
C GLN A 85 41.06 3.47 2.96
N ALA A 86 41.39 2.74 4.04
CA ALA A 86 41.25 1.29 4.09
C ALA A 86 39.78 0.81 4.17
N GLU A 87 38.92 1.58 4.84
CA GLU A 87 37.48 1.33 5.00
C GLU A 87 36.65 1.93 3.85
N TRP A 88 37.29 2.30 2.74
CA TRP A 88 36.59 2.81 1.56
C TRP A 88 35.62 1.77 1.00
N LEU A 89 34.38 2.20 0.75
CA LEU A 89 33.31 1.38 0.20
C LEU A 89 32.70 2.09 -1.01
N ASP A 90 32.45 1.32 -2.07
CA ASP A 90 31.62 1.77 -3.18
C ASP A 90 30.14 1.81 -2.76
N VAL A 91 29.66 2.99 -2.39
CA VAL A 91 28.26 3.23 -2.00
C VAL A 91 27.26 3.13 -3.16
N THR A 92 27.74 2.96 -4.39
CA THR A 92 26.88 2.79 -5.58
C THR A 92 26.55 1.33 -5.86
N LEU A 93 27.24 0.38 -5.20
CA LEU A 93 26.91 -1.04 -5.32
C LEU A 93 25.47 -1.31 -4.88
N PRO A 94 24.74 -2.18 -5.61
CA PRO A 94 23.41 -2.60 -5.18
C PRO A 94 23.45 -3.15 -3.76
N GLY A 95 22.55 -2.64 -2.92
CA GLY A 95 22.36 -3.18 -1.58
C GLY A 95 21.97 -4.65 -1.61
N ARG A 96 22.04 -5.32 -0.46
CA ARG A 96 21.59 -6.71 -0.35
C ARG A 96 20.07 -6.77 -0.54
N ASN A 97 19.65 -7.28 -1.69
CA ASN A 97 18.24 -7.36 -2.06
C ASN A 97 17.44 -8.18 -1.03
N ARG A 98 16.33 -7.61 -0.57
CA ARG A 98 15.27 -8.35 0.11
C ARG A 98 14.16 -8.60 -0.90
N ARG A 99 13.54 -9.79 -0.86
CA ARG A 99 12.38 -10.08 -1.71
C ARG A 99 11.25 -9.15 -1.27
N VAL A 100 10.76 -8.34 -2.20
CA VAL A 100 9.58 -7.49 -2.02
C VAL A 100 8.39 -8.24 -2.60
N GLY A 101 7.29 -8.30 -1.86
CA GLY A 101 6.02 -8.86 -2.33
C GLY A 101 5.24 -7.84 -3.16
N SER A 102 4.21 -8.32 -3.86
CA SER A 102 3.29 -7.47 -4.60
C SER A 102 1.86 -7.82 -4.24
N ILE A 103 1.00 -6.82 -4.15
CA ILE A 103 -0.44 -6.99 -3.99
C ILE A 103 -1.06 -7.22 -5.36
N HIS A 104 -1.99 -8.17 -5.45
CA HIS A 104 -2.68 -8.51 -6.68
C HIS A 104 -3.57 -7.34 -7.15
N PRO A 105 -3.65 -7.02 -8.46
CA PRO A 105 -4.45 -5.89 -8.93
C PRO A 105 -5.94 -5.97 -8.54
N VAL A 106 -6.53 -7.16 -8.58
CA VAL A 106 -7.92 -7.36 -8.11
C VAL A 106 -8.07 -7.00 -6.63
N SER A 107 -7.12 -7.38 -5.77
CA SER A 107 -7.15 -7.02 -4.35
C SER A 107 -7.03 -5.50 -4.15
N GLN A 108 -6.19 -4.85 -4.95
CA GLN A 108 -6.07 -3.39 -4.93
C GLN A 108 -7.39 -2.70 -5.28
N VAL A 109 -8.03 -3.13 -6.37
CA VAL A 109 -9.32 -2.56 -6.81
C VAL A 109 -10.44 -2.88 -5.83
N TRP A 110 -10.42 -4.06 -5.21
CA TRP A 110 -11.37 -4.42 -4.17
C TRP A 110 -11.31 -3.45 -2.98
N GLU A 111 -10.10 -3.21 -2.46
CA GLU A 111 -9.86 -2.26 -1.37
C GLU A 111 -10.23 -0.83 -1.78
N GLU A 112 -9.93 -0.46 -3.03
CA GLU A 112 -10.29 0.86 -3.57
C GLU A 112 -11.80 1.07 -3.64
N CYS A 113 -12.55 0.12 -4.21
CA CYS A 113 -14.01 0.15 -4.22
C CYS A 113 -14.55 0.27 -2.79
N THR A 114 -13.98 -0.51 -1.86
CA THR A 114 -14.36 -0.48 -0.45
C THR A 114 -14.15 0.89 0.18
N ALA A 115 -13.00 1.51 -0.05
CA ALA A 115 -12.68 2.84 0.48
C ALA A 115 -13.63 3.92 -0.07
N ILE A 116 -13.92 3.91 -1.37
CA ILE A 116 -14.81 4.89 -2.01
C ILE A 116 -16.23 4.76 -1.46
N PHE A 117 -16.79 3.54 -1.40
CA PHE A 117 -18.14 3.33 -0.89
C PHE A 117 -18.26 3.56 0.62
N ALA A 118 -17.21 3.27 1.39
CA ALA A 118 -17.17 3.58 2.82
C ALA A 118 -17.27 5.09 3.09
N ASP A 119 -16.64 5.93 2.26
CA ASP A 119 -16.75 7.39 2.36
C ASP A 119 -18.18 7.89 2.07
N MET A 120 -18.90 7.19 1.20
CA MET A 120 -20.34 7.40 0.95
C MET A 120 -21.26 6.78 2.03
N GLY A 121 -20.70 6.17 3.07
CA GLY A 121 -21.44 5.62 4.21
C GLY A 121 -21.99 4.20 4.00
N PHE A 122 -21.44 3.44 3.05
CA PHE A 122 -21.76 2.01 2.89
C PHE A 122 -20.87 1.15 3.78
N ALA A 123 -21.45 0.14 4.43
CA ALA A 123 -20.70 -0.89 5.15
C ALA A 123 -20.35 -2.07 4.24
N VAL A 124 -19.32 -2.84 4.58
CA VAL A 124 -19.00 -4.09 3.87
C VAL A 124 -19.79 -5.25 4.48
N ALA A 125 -20.46 -6.03 3.63
CA ALA A 125 -21.11 -7.27 4.00
C ALA A 125 -20.53 -8.43 3.17
N GLU A 126 -20.35 -9.58 3.81
CA GLU A 126 -19.84 -10.79 3.17
C GLU A 126 -20.81 -11.95 3.38
N GLY A 127 -20.75 -12.94 2.50
CA GLY A 127 -21.54 -14.16 2.63
C GLY A 127 -20.90 -15.35 1.92
N PRO A 128 -21.51 -16.54 2.05
CA PRO A 128 -20.93 -17.78 1.56
C PRO A 128 -20.86 -17.78 0.02
N GLN A 129 -19.97 -18.62 -0.52
CA GLN A 129 -19.80 -18.79 -1.96
C GLN A 129 -20.63 -19.95 -2.52
N VAL A 130 -20.96 -20.93 -1.66
CA VAL A 130 -21.96 -21.96 -1.92
C VAL A 130 -23.27 -21.48 -1.35
N GLU A 131 -24.26 -21.26 -2.20
CA GLU A 131 -25.56 -20.72 -1.83
C GLU A 131 -26.68 -21.73 -2.09
N THR A 132 -27.81 -21.52 -1.42
CA THR A 132 -29.03 -22.26 -1.74
C THR A 132 -29.68 -21.67 -2.98
N ASP A 133 -30.46 -22.47 -3.70
CA ASP A 133 -31.29 -21.99 -4.83
C ASP A 133 -32.19 -20.81 -4.40
N TRP A 134 -32.69 -20.84 -3.16
CA TRP A 134 -33.53 -19.77 -2.62
C TRP A 134 -32.81 -18.42 -2.55
N TYR A 135 -31.62 -18.38 -1.94
CA TYR A 135 -30.85 -17.14 -1.78
C TYR A 135 -30.28 -16.64 -3.11
N ASN A 136 -29.87 -17.54 -4.00
CA ASN A 136 -29.28 -17.17 -5.29
C ASN A 136 -30.32 -16.81 -6.35
N PHE A 137 -31.57 -17.24 -6.22
CA PHE A 137 -32.57 -17.02 -7.27
C PHE A 137 -33.96 -16.64 -6.77
N ASP A 138 -34.64 -17.49 -5.99
CA ASP A 138 -36.06 -17.27 -5.64
C ASP A 138 -36.26 -15.94 -4.91
N ALA A 139 -35.44 -15.66 -3.89
CA ALA A 139 -35.50 -14.42 -3.11
C ALA A 139 -35.23 -13.16 -3.95
N LEU A 140 -34.58 -13.32 -5.10
CA LEU A 140 -34.27 -12.27 -6.07
C LEU A 140 -35.29 -12.23 -7.21
N ASN A 141 -36.47 -12.83 -7.01
CA ASN A 141 -37.56 -12.84 -7.98
C ASN A 141 -37.17 -13.46 -9.34
N ILE A 142 -36.18 -14.37 -9.36
CA ILE A 142 -35.76 -15.10 -10.54
C ILE A 142 -36.50 -16.43 -10.55
N PRO A 143 -37.52 -16.67 -11.40
CA PRO A 143 -38.30 -17.91 -11.36
C PRO A 143 -37.52 -19.14 -11.86
N GLY A 144 -37.99 -20.35 -11.51
CA GLY A 144 -37.37 -21.63 -11.88
C GLY A 144 -37.13 -21.83 -13.39
N HIS A 145 -37.98 -21.26 -14.24
CA HIS A 145 -37.88 -21.32 -15.70
C HIS A 145 -37.03 -20.19 -16.31
N HIS A 146 -36.38 -19.36 -15.49
CA HIS A 146 -35.56 -18.25 -15.97
C HIS A 146 -34.25 -18.77 -16.59
N PRO A 147 -33.80 -18.22 -17.75
CA PRO A 147 -32.58 -18.68 -18.42
C PRO A 147 -31.33 -18.69 -17.52
N ALA A 148 -31.21 -17.72 -16.61
CA ALA A 148 -30.08 -17.66 -15.66
C ALA A 148 -29.94 -18.88 -14.73
N ARG A 149 -30.98 -19.73 -14.61
CA ARG A 149 -30.93 -21.00 -13.87
C ARG A 149 -30.54 -22.21 -14.75
N ALA A 150 -30.22 -21.99 -16.02
CA ALA A 150 -29.78 -23.08 -16.88
C ALA A 150 -28.43 -23.64 -16.38
N GLU A 151 -28.28 -24.96 -16.44
CA GLU A 151 -27.02 -25.66 -16.08
C GLU A 151 -25.84 -25.25 -16.96
N MET A 152 -26.11 -24.65 -18.14
CA MET A 152 -25.06 -24.10 -19.01
C MET A 152 -24.42 -22.82 -18.45
N ASP A 153 -25.09 -22.12 -17.53
CA ASP A 153 -24.62 -20.84 -16.97
C ASP A 153 -24.23 -20.95 -15.48
N THR A 154 -24.83 -21.90 -14.74
CA THR A 154 -24.68 -22.02 -13.28
C THR A 154 -24.05 -23.35 -12.87
N PHE A 155 -23.05 -23.30 -11.98
CA PHE A 155 -22.48 -24.50 -11.37
C PHE A 155 -23.35 -25.02 -10.22
N TYR A 156 -24.00 -26.15 -10.46
CA TYR A 156 -24.80 -26.87 -9.47
C TYR A 156 -23.97 -27.89 -8.68
N MET A 157 -24.24 -27.99 -7.38
CA MET A 157 -23.63 -29.00 -6.51
C MET A 157 -24.26 -30.36 -6.75
N HIS A 158 -23.45 -31.41 -6.58
CA HIS A 158 -23.93 -32.78 -6.65
C HIS A 158 -25.01 -33.05 -5.59
N ARG A 159 -26.08 -33.76 -5.99
CA ARG A 159 -27.15 -34.23 -5.10
C ARG A 159 -27.03 -35.72 -4.87
N ALA A 160 -27.27 -36.16 -3.64
CA ALA A 160 -27.42 -37.57 -3.35
C ALA A 160 -28.65 -38.16 -4.06
N GLU A 161 -28.61 -39.45 -4.36
CA GLU A 161 -29.73 -40.17 -4.95
C GLU A 161 -30.95 -40.11 -4.00
N GLY A 162 -32.10 -39.67 -4.52
CA GLY A 162 -33.33 -39.48 -3.75
C GLY A 162 -33.48 -38.13 -3.02
N ASP A 163 -32.54 -37.18 -3.18
CA ASP A 163 -32.70 -35.82 -2.66
C ASP A 163 -33.52 -34.94 -3.64
N GLU A 164 -34.77 -34.69 -3.26
CA GLU A 164 -35.74 -33.89 -4.05
C GLU A 164 -35.58 -32.37 -3.86
N ARG A 165 -34.66 -31.92 -3.01
CA ARG A 165 -34.43 -30.48 -2.79
C ARG A 165 -33.76 -29.84 -4.02
N PRO A 166 -33.96 -28.52 -4.23
CA PRO A 166 -33.14 -27.76 -5.17
C PRO A 166 -31.65 -27.91 -4.83
N PRO A 167 -30.78 -28.24 -5.80
CA PRO A 167 -29.34 -28.31 -5.56
C PRO A 167 -28.80 -26.95 -5.10
N HIS A 168 -27.82 -26.98 -4.20
CA HIS A 168 -27.02 -25.78 -3.93
C HIS A 168 -26.22 -25.39 -5.17
N VAL A 169 -25.80 -24.12 -5.23
CA VAL A 169 -25.05 -23.56 -6.35
C VAL A 169 -23.79 -22.87 -5.88
N LEU A 170 -22.77 -22.79 -6.74
CA LEU A 170 -21.81 -21.70 -6.60
C LEU A 170 -22.51 -20.41 -7.01
N ARG A 171 -22.48 -19.40 -6.15
CA ARG A 171 -23.24 -18.16 -6.39
C ARG A 171 -22.82 -17.48 -7.70
N THR A 172 -23.79 -17.01 -8.46
CA THR A 172 -23.59 -16.39 -9.79
C THR A 172 -23.41 -14.88 -9.74
N HIS A 173 -23.70 -14.30 -8.58
CA HIS A 173 -23.66 -12.89 -8.21
C HIS A 173 -23.59 -12.79 -6.67
N THR A 174 -23.28 -11.62 -6.11
CA THR A 174 -23.19 -11.41 -4.65
C THR A 174 -24.50 -10.95 -4.01
N SER A 175 -25.58 -10.86 -4.80
CA SER A 175 -26.94 -10.53 -4.35
C SER A 175 -27.50 -11.40 -3.21
N PRO A 176 -27.12 -12.69 -3.02
CA PRO A 176 -27.50 -13.45 -1.82
C PRO A 176 -27.18 -12.74 -0.50
N VAL A 177 -26.06 -12.01 -0.46
CA VAL A 177 -25.63 -11.26 0.72
C VAL A 177 -26.59 -10.10 1.02
N GLN A 178 -27.22 -9.53 0.00
CA GLN A 178 -28.22 -8.47 0.14
C GLN A 178 -29.45 -8.99 0.89
N ILE A 179 -29.99 -10.14 0.47
CA ILE A 179 -31.12 -10.80 1.16
C ILE A 179 -30.77 -11.08 2.62
N ARG A 180 -29.63 -11.74 2.86
CA ARG A 180 -29.17 -12.07 4.22
C ARG A 180 -29.02 -10.84 5.10
N SER A 181 -28.55 -9.73 4.52
CA SER A 181 -28.37 -8.48 5.26
C SER A 181 -29.71 -7.82 5.60
N MET A 182 -30.69 -7.88 4.70
CA MET A 182 -32.06 -7.43 4.99
C MET A 182 -32.71 -8.29 6.09
N GLU A 183 -32.58 -9.62 6.03
CA GLU A 183 -33.11 -10.53 7.05
C GLU A 183 -32.49 -10.30 8.43
N ALA A 184 -31.18 -10.02 8.48
CA ALA A 184 -30.44 -9.87 9.73
C ALA A 184 -30.55 -8.46 10.34
N GLY A 185 -30.53 -7.42 9.50
CA GLY A 185 -30.41 -6.02 9.92
C GLY A 185 -31.65 -5.16 9.69
N GLY A 186 -32.58 -5.59 8.83
CA GLY A 186 -33.74 -4.80 8.43
C GLY A 186 -33.38 -3.53 7.64
N ALA A 187 -34.24 -2.52 7.74
CA ALA A 187 -34.06 -1.19 7.14
C ALA A 187 -33.97 -0.09 8.22
N PRO A 188 -33.24 1.02 8.00
CA PRO A 188 -32.47 1.35 6.80
C PRO A 188 -31.17 0.53 6.70
N THR A 189 -30.69 0.29 5.49
CA THR A 189 -29.43 -0.44 5.26
C THR A 189 -28.67 0.12 4.06
N ARG A 190 -27.34 0.22 4.17
CA ARG A 190 -26.43 0.64 3.09
C ARG A 190 -25.19 -0.22 3.13
N ILE A 191 -25.06 -1.12 2.17
CA ILE A 191 -23.98 -2.11 2.14
C ILE A 191 -23.40 -2.28 0.75
N ILE A 192 -22.12 -2.64 0.69
CA ILE A 192 -21.51 -3.26 -0.46
C ILE A 192 -21.14 -4.71 -0.14
N CYS A 193 -21.26 -5.56 -1.14
CA CYS A 193 -21.09 -7.01 -1.05
C CYS A 193 -20.00 -7.43 -2.04
N PRO A 194 -18.72 -7.14 -1.80
CA PRO A 194 -17.65 -7.59 -2.67
C PRO A 194 -17.43 -9.11 -2.48
N GLY A 195 -17.22 -9.82 -3.57
CA GLY A 195 -17.25 -11.29 -3.53
C GLY A 195 -16.77 -11.97 -4.80
N ARG A 196 -16.23 -13.19 -4.65
CA ARG A 196 -16.07 -14.13 -5.76
C ARG A 196 -17.43 -14.65 -6.22
N VAL A 197 -17.61 -14.77 -7.52
CA VAL A 197 -18.81 -15.30 -8.18
C VAL A 197 -18.39 -16.24 -9.30
N TYR A 198 -19.32 -17.11 -9.70
CA TYR A 198 -19.02 -18.24 -10.57
C TYR A 198 -20.04 -18.37 -11.68
N ARG A 199 -19.58 -18.59 -12.91
CA ARG A 199 -20.43 -18.82 -14.09
C ARG A 199 -19.76 -19.84 -15.00
N ALA A 200 -20.51 -20.69 -15.67
CA ALA A 200 -19.94 -21.75 -16.52
C ALA A 200 -19.51 -21.23 -17.91
N ASP A 201 -18.73 -20.14 -17.95
CA ASP A 201 -18.25 -19.49 -19.18
C ASP A 201 -16.73 -19.23 -19.12
N TYR A 202 -16.04 -19.33 -20.26
CA TYR A 202 -14.58 -19.14 -20.36
C TYR A 202 -14.14 -18.67 -21.75
N ASP A 203 -13.76 -17.39 -21.84
CA ASP A 203 -13.16 -16.77 -23.01
C ASP A 203 -12.15 -15.66 -22.61
N GLN A 204 -11.85 -14.70 -23.50
CA GLN A 204 -10.93 -13.58 -23.19
C GLN A 204 -11.49 -12.56 -22.17
N THR A 205 -12.81 -12.46 -22.09
CA THR A 205 -13.58 -11.51 -21.29
C THR A 205 -14.37 -12.16 -20.16
N HIS A 206 -14.46 -13.50 -20.16
CA HIS A 206 -15.19 -14.30 -19.20
C HIS A 206 -14.30 -15.37 -18.58
N THR A 207 -14.37 -15.52 -17.26
CA THR A 207 -13.73 -16.62 -16.54
C THR A 207 -14.73 -17.31 -15.63
N PRO A 208 -14.52 -18.62 -15.34
CA PRO A 208 -15.49 -19.38 -14.56
C PRO A 208 -15.59 -18.93 -13.10
N MET A 209 -14.59 -18.21 -12.64
CA MET A 209 -14.59 -17.47 -11.39
C MET A 209 -14.09 -16.05 -11.67
N PHE A 210 -14.81 -15.06 -11.15
CA PHE A 210 -14.41 -13.65 -11.18
C PHE A 210 -14.93 -12.97 -9.91
N HIS A 211 -14.71 -11.67 -9.77
CA HIS A 211 -15.05 -10.89 -8.60
C HIS A 211 -16.07 -9.81 -8.96
N GLN A 212 -17.10 -9.69 -8.15
CA GLN A 212 -18.09 -8.62 -8.25
C GLN A 212 -18.14 -7.81 -6.97
N VAL A 213 -18.51 -6.55 -7.11
CA VAL A 213 -19.02 -5.75 -6.00
C VAL A 213 -20.42 -5.33 -6.35
N GLU A 214 -21.34 -5.66 -5.45
CA GLU A 214 -22.72 -5.18 -5.51
C GLU A 214 -23.00 -4.24 -4.37
N GLY A 215 -23.85 -3.24 -4.60
CA GLY A 215 -24.32 -2.35 -3.55
C GLY A 215 -25.82 -2.44 -3.38
N LEU A 216 -26.28 -2.20 -2.16
CA LEU A 216 -27.68 -2.06 -1.77
C LEU A 216 -27.79 -0.84 -0.86
N ALA A 217 -28.75 0.04 -1.14
CA ALA A 217 -29.15 1.11 -0.25
C ALA A 217 -30.68 1.16 -0.12
N ILE A 218 -31.19 1.01 1.10
CA ILE A 218 -32.61 1.05 1.44
C ILE A 218 -32.85 2.13 2.49
N ASP A 219 -33.81 3.01 2.19
CA ASP A 219 -34.26 4.09 3.05
C ASP A 219 -35.67 4.54 2.60
N LYS A 220 -36.32 5.41 3.36
CA LYS A 220 -37.69 5.86 3.04
C LYS A 220 -37.76 6.74 1.79
N ASP A 221 -36.77 7.62 1.63
CA ASP A 221 -36.74 8.67 0.61
C ASP A 221 -35.66 8.44 -0.47
N ILE A 222 -35.28 7.18 -0.72
CA ILE A 222 -34.34 6.84 -1.80
C ILE A 222 -35.03 6.80 -3.16
N SER A 223 -34.38 7.36 -4.17
CA SER A 223 -34.87 7.41 -5.55
C SER A 223 -33.80 7.01 -6.56
N MET A 224 -34.21 6.85 -7.83
CA MET A 224 -33.28 6.63 -8.94
C MET A 224 -32.25 7.76 -9.09
N ALA A 225 -32.57 8.98 -8.65
CA ALA A 225 -31.62 10.10 -8.65
C ALA A 225 -30.45 9.85 -7.67
N ASN A 226 -30.72 9.20 -6.54
CA ASN A 226 -29.67 8.82 -5.59
C ASN A 226 -28.76 7.73 -6.16
N LEU A 227 -29.34 6.71 -6.81
CA LEU A 227 -28.57 5.69 -7.52
C LEU A 227 -27.64 6.34 -8.56
N LYS A 228 -28.19 7.26 -9.38
CA LYS A 228 -27.41 7.95 -10.39
C LYS A 228 -26.24 8.72 -9.78
N TRP A 229 -26.50 9.49 -8.72
CA TRP A 229 -25.45 10.26 -8.04
C TRP A 229 -24.36 9.34 -7.47
N VAL A 230 -24.72 8.27 -6.75
CA VAL A 230 -23.75 7.33 -6.18
C VAL A 230 -22.83 6.73 -7.24
N LEU A 231 -23.37 6.35 -8.40
CA LEU A 231 -22.57 5.78 -9.47
C LEU A 231 -21.69 6.83 -10.19
N GLU A 232 -22.19 8.05 -10.40
CA GLU A 232 -21.40 9.15 -10.98
C GLU A 232 -20.21 9.54 -10.10
N GLU A 233 -20.43 9.64 -8.77
CA GLU A 233 -19.37 9.91 -7.80
C GLU A 233 -18.38 8.75 -7.71
N PHE A 234 -18.87 7.51 -7.66
CA PHE A 234 -18.01 6.32 -7.64
C PHE A 234 -17.05 6.30 -8.85
N PHE A 235 -17.58 6.43 -10.07
CA PHE A 235 -16.74 6.38 -11.27
C PHE A 235 -15.76 7.56 -11.32
N SER A 236 -16.19 8.75 -10.91
CA SER A 236 -15.31 9.91 -10.91
C SER A 236 -14.16 9.76 -9.91
N ALA A 237 -14.44 9.24 -8.71
CA ALA A 237 -13.45 8.93 -7.70
C ALA A 237 -12.50 7.81 -8.14
N TYR A 238 -13.04 6.69 -8.64
CA TYR A 238 -12.29 5.50 -9.02
C TYR A 238 -11.30 5.77 -10.17
N PHE A 239 -11.73 6.51 -11.21
CA PHE A 239 -10.87 6.87 -12.33
C PHE A 239 -10.03 8.14 -12.08
N GLY A 240 -10.22 8.82 -10.95
CA GLY A 240 -9.51 10.04 -10.58
C GLY A 240 -9.75 11.22 -11.53
N ARG A 241 -10.87 11.22 -12.24
CA ARG A 241 -11.26 12.24 -13.24
C ARG A 241 -12.78 12.25 -13.40
N SER A 242 -13.36 13.32 -13.93
CA SER A 242 -14.79 13.34 -14.26
C SER A 242 -15.09 12.32 -15.36
N VAL A 243 -16.01 11.40 -15.09
CA VAL A 243 -16.49 10.39 -16.05
C VAL A 243 -17.97 10.61 -16.31
N LYS A 244 -18.35 10.80 -17.59
CA LYS A 244 -19.76 10.86 -17.97
C LYS A 244 -20.36 9.46 -17.95
N THR A 245 -21.57 9.35 -17.41
CA THR A 245 -22.34 8.10 -17.36
C THR A 245 -23.58 8.21 -18.25
N ARG A 246 -24.01 7.07 -18.80
CA ARG A 246 -25.25 6.94 -19.58
C ARG A 246 -26.06 5.78 -19.03
N PHE A 247 -27.26 6.08 -18.56
CA PHE A 247 -28.22 5.09 -18.05
C PHE A 247 -29.14 4.67 -19.19
N ARG A 248 -29.13 3.38 -19.53
CA ARG A 248 -30.02 2.78 -20.52
C ARG A 248 -31.00 1.86 -19.80
N ALA A 249 -32.27 1.92 -20.18
CA ALA A 249 -33.26 0.96 -19.67
C ALA A 249 -32.82 -0.47 -20.01
N SER A 250 -32.86 -1.35 -19.01
CA SER A 250 -32.60 -2.78 -19.14
C SER A 250 -33.66 -3.54 -18.34
N HIS A 251 -33.45 -4.83 -18.10
CA HIS A 251 -34.34 -5.64 -17.27
C HIS A 251 -33.56 -6.61 -16.40
N PHE A 252 -33.74 -6.49 -15.08
CA PHE A 252 -33.28 -7.48 -14.11
C PHE A 252 -34.47 -7.90 -13.23
N PRO A 253 -34.72 -9.20 -13.01
CA PRO A 253 -35.90 -9.64 -12.24
C PRO A 253 -35.99 -9.08 -10.81
N PHE A 254 -34.86 -8.68 -10.23
CA PHE A 254 -34.74 -8.12 -8.88
C PHE A 254 -34.80 -6.59 -8.82
N THR A 255 -34.92 -5.87 -9.94
CA THR A 255 -35.09 -4.41 -9.96
C THR A 255 -36.21 -3.94 -10.89
N GLU A 256 -36.87 -2.84 -10.54
CA GLU A 256 -37.86 -2.16 -11.38
C GLU A 256 -38.04 -0.70 -10.88
N PRO A 257 -37.68 0.33 -11.67
CA PRO A 257 -37.04 0.27 -12.98
C PRO A 257 -35.57 -0.19 -12.92
N SER A 258 -35.17 -0.96 -13.92
CA SER A 258 -33.78 -1.40 -14.15
C SER A 258 -33.03 -0.48 -15.13
N ALA A 259 -31.72 -0.34 -14.94
CA ALA A 259 -30.83 0.35 -15.86
C ALA A 259 -29.45 -0.30 -15.97
N GLU A 260 -28.93 -0.41 -17.19
CA GLU A 260 -27.50 -0.59 -17.46
C GLU A 260 -26.81 0.76 -17.47
N VAL A 261 -25.56 0.81 -17.00
CA VAL A 261 -24.75 2.02 -17.01
C VAL A 261 -23.53 1.82 -17.89
N ASP A 262 -23.43 2.72 -18.88
CA ASP A 262 -22.25 2.86 -19.70
C ASP A 262 -21.43 4.07 -19.24
N ILE A 263 -20.10 3.97 -19.34
CA ILE A 263 -19.18 5.09 -19.12
C ILE A 263 -18.59 5.57 -20.43
N GLN A 264 -18.33 6.88 -20.51
CA GLN A 264 -17.67 7.48 -21.67
C GLN A 264 -16.24 6.97 -21.81
N CYS A 265 -15.86 6.57 -23.02
CA CYS A 265 -14.52 6.10 -23.33
C CYS A 265 -14.08 6.43 -24.76
N GLN A 266 -12.78 6.31 -25.01
CA GLN A 266 -12.17 6.38 -26.33
C GLN A 266 -11.53 5.04 -26.68
N TRP A 267 -11.87 4.50 -27.84
CA TRP A 267 -11.17 3.36 -28.42
C TRP A 267 -10.02 3.84 -29.30
N LYS A 268 -8.79 3.44 -28.98
CA LYS A 268 -7.60 3.77 -29.79
C LYS A 268 -6.59 2.65 -29.77
N ASP A 269 -6.17 2.19 -30.95
CA ASP A 269 -5.11 1.18 -31.14
C ASP A 269 -5.33 -0.10 -30.31
N GLY A 270 -6.59 -0.53 -30.13
CA GLY A 270 -6.96 -1.71 -29.33
C GLY A 270 -6.96 -1.48 -27.81
N SER A 271 -6.77 -0.23 -27.36
CA SER A 271 -6.86 0.18 -25.95
C SER A 271 -8.09 1.06 -25.70
N VAL A 272 -8.60 1.02 -24.47
CA VAL A 272 -9.74 1.83 -24.03
C VAL A 272 -9.27 2.83 -22.99
N THR A 273 -9.49 4.12 -23.24
CA THR A 273 -9.25 5.19 -22.26
C THR A 273 -10.58 5.71 -21.74
N VAL A 274 -10.78 5.65 -20.42
CA VAL A 274 -12.01 6.11 -19.78
C VAL A 274 -12.00 7.64 -19.58
N GLY A 275 -13.16 8.29 -19.79
CA GLY A 275 -13.38 9.73 -19.60
C GLY A 275 -12.96 10.61 -20.79
N GLU A 276 -12.58 10.01 -21.91
CA GLU A 276 -12.21 10.69 -23.16
C GLU A 276 -13.05 10.14 -24.32
N GLY A 277 -13.08 10.82 -25.47
CA GLY A 277 -13.81 10.36 -26.66
C GLY A 277 -15.33 10.46 -26.57
N ASP A 278 -16.03 9.88 -27.55
CA ASP A 278 -17.50 9.91 -27.66
C ASP A 278 -18.14 8.50 -27.65
N ASP A 279 -17.32 7.46 -27.42
CA ASP A 279 -17.79 6.08 -27.34
C ASP A 279 -18.31 5.77 -25.93
N TRP A 280 -19.03 4.66 -25.81
CA TRP A 280 -19.65 4.20 -24.57
C TRP A 280 -19.31 2.75 -24.32
N LEU A 281 -18.97 2.44 -23.08
CA LEU A 281 -18.69 1.08 -22.64
C LEU A 281 -19.57 0.72 -21.44
N GLU A 282 -20.35 -0.35 -21.58
CA GLU A 282 -21.12 -0.93 -20.47
C GLU A 282 -20.18 -1.41 -19.37
N VAL A 283 -20.50 -1.09 -18.12
CA VAL A 283 -19.69 -1.47 -16.95
C VAL A 283 -20.47 -2.07 -15.80
N LEU A 284 -21.78 -1.81 -15.69
CA LEU A 284 -22.60 -2.36 -14.61
C LEU A 284 -24.09 -2.43 -14.95
N GLY A 285 -24.80 -3.28 -14.20
CA GLY A 285 -26.25 -3.32 -14.10
C GLY A 285 -26.72 -2.71 -12.77
N SER A 286 -27.88 -2.05 -12.77
CA SER A 286 -28.44 -1.36 -11.61
C SER A 286 -29.95 -1.21 -11.69
N GLY A 287 -30.58 -0.70 -10.63
CA GLY A 287 -31.98 -0.32 -10.64
C GLY A 287 -32.57 -0.13 -9.25
N MET A 288 -33.84 0.27 -9.19
CA MET A 288 -34.60 0.32 -7.94
C MET A 288 -34.99 -1.10 -7.53
N VAL A 289 -34.82 -1.48 -6.27
CA VAL A 289 -35.09 -2.84 -5.79
C VAL A 289 -36.56 -3.19 -5.98
N HIS A 290 -36.84 -4.35 -6.59
CA HIS A 290 -38.20 -4.77 -6.87
C HIS A 290 -38.96 -5.09 -5.55
N PRO A 291 -40.25 -4.71 -5.40
CA PRO A 291 -41.02 -4.91 -4.16
C PRO A 291 -41.00 -6.34 -3.59
N LYS A 292 -41.08 -7.35 -4.48
CA LYS A 292 -40.96 -8.77 -4.08
C LYS A 292 -39.63 -9.13 -3.42
N VAL A 293 -38.54 -8.45 -3.80
CA VAL A 293 -37.20 -8.69 -3.23
C VAL A 293 -37.12 -8.06 -1.83
N LEU A 294 -37.71 -6.87 -1.64
CA LEU A 294 -37.85 -6.27 -0.31
C LEU A 294 -38.66 -7.18 0.61
N GLN A 295 -39.81 -7.68 0.14
CA GLN A 295 -40.63 -8.63 0.90
C GLN A 295 -39.88 -9.92 1.23
N ALA A 296 -39.11 -10.48 0.28
CA ALA A 296 -38.28 -11.66 0.52
C ALA A 296 -37.18 -11.41 1.57
N GLY A 297 -36.67 -10.18 1.66
CA GLY A 297 -35.75 -9.72 2.71
C GLY A 297 -36.43 -9.32 4.03
N GLY A 298 -37.76 -9.44 4.14
CA GLY A 298 -38.51 -9.06 5.35
C GLY A 298 -38.76 -7.56 5.51
N ILE A 299 -38.67 -6.79 4.43
CA ILE A 299 -38.86 -5.33 4.42
C ILE A 299 -40.18 -4.99 3.71
N ASP A 300 -40.98 -4.10 4.32
CA ASP A 300 -42.25 -3.64 3.75
C ASP A 300 -42.02 -2.62 2.60
N PRO A 301 -42.37 -2.96 1.34
CA PRO A 301 -42.16 -2.07 0.20
C PRO A 301 -43.10 -0.85 0.18
N ASP A 302 -44.15 -0.83 1.01
CA ASP A 302 -45.03 0.34 1.15
C ASP A 302 -44.40 1.41 2.08
N GLU A 303 -43.45 1.04 2.93
CA GLU A 303 -42.72 1.95 3.83
C GLU A 303 -41.29 2.26 3.33
N TRP A 304 -40.64 1.27 2.70
CA TRP A 304 -39.22 1.34 2.35
C TRP A 304 -39.01 1.12 0.86
N GLN A 305 -38.02 1.81 0.30
CA GLN A 305 -37.55 1.61 -1.06
C GLN A 305 -36.03 1.65 -1.10
N GLY A 306 -35.46 1.24 -2.22
CA GLY A 306 -34.00 1.21 -2.33
C GLY A 306 -33.53 1.04 -3.76
N PHE A 307 -32.23 1.17 -3.95
CA PHE A 307 -31.57 0.79 -5.19
C PHE A 307 -30.50 -0.26 -4.94
N ALA A 308 -30.19 -1.00 -5.99
CA ALA A 308 -29.05 -1.89 -6.04
C ALA A 308 -28.25 -1.69 -7.34
N PHE A 309 -26.98 -2.05 -7.30
CA PHE A 309 -26.10 -2.07 -8.46
C PHE A 309 -25.11 -3.22 -8.35
N GLY A 310 -24.55 -3.65 -9.48
CA GLY A 310 -23.55 -4.72 -9.53
C GLY A 310 -22.56 -4.53 -10.65
N MET A 311 -21.27 -4.58 -10.32
CA MET A 311 -20.19 -4.42 -11.29
C MET A 311 -19.08 -5.46 -11.08
N GLY A 312 -18.39 -5.82 -12.18
CA GLY A 312 -17.23 -6.71 -12.13
C GLY A 312 -15.97 -5.95 -11.73
N ILE A 313 -15.33 -6.37 -10.63
CA ILE A 313 -14.07 -5.81 -10.13
C ILE A 313 -12.96 -6.02 -11.16
N ASP A 314 -12.89 -7.22 -11.74
CA ASP A 314 -11.86 -7.58 -12.72
C ASP A 314 -11.96 -6.70 -13.98
N ARG A 315 -13.19 -6.37 -14.42
CA ARG A 315 -13.43 -5.51 -15.59
C ARG A 315 -13.00 -4.06 -15.35
N ILE A 316 -13.37 -3.48 -14.21
CA ILE A 316 -12.94 -2.10 -13.88
C ILE A 316 -11.43 -2.03 -13.59
N ALA A 317 -10.81 -3.13 -13.15
CA ALA A 317 -9.35 -3.24 -13.03
C ALA A 317 -8.68 -3.22 -14.41
N MET A 318 -9.22 -3.97 -15.38
CA MET A 318 -8.73 -3.95 -16.76
C MET A 318 -8.80 -2.56 -17.36
N LEU A 319 -9.92 -1.86 -17.19
CA LEU A 319 -10.11 -0.52 -17.74
C LEU A 319 -9.18 0.52 -17.11
N LYS A 320 -8.97 0.44 -15.79
CA LYS A 320 -8.12 1.40 -15.09
C LYS A 320 -6.63 1.19 -15.37
N TYR A 321 -6.18 -0.06 -15.45
CA TYR A 321 -4.76 -0.40 -15.57
C TYR A 321 -4.34 -0.88 -16.96
N GLY A 322 -5.25 -0.82 -17.94
CA GLY A 322 -4.98 -1.21 -19.33
C GLY A 322 -4.62 -2.69 -19.50
N ILE A 323 -5.23 -3.58 -18.71
CA ILE A 323 -4.97 -5.02 -18.76
C ILE A 323 -5.80 -5.62 -19.90
N PRO A 324 -5.19 -6.25 -20.92
CA PRO A 324 -5.90 -6.63 -22.15
C PRO A 324 -6.66 -7.97 -22.06
N ASP A 325 -6.31 -8.85 -21.11
CA ASP A 325 -6.86 -10.20 -21.03
C ASP A 325 -7.20 -10.54 -19.57
N LEU A 326 -8.45 -10.92 -19.34
CA LEU A 326 -8.96 -11.21 -17.99
C LEU A 326 -8.37 -12.50 -17.43
N ARG A 327 -8.00 -13.47 -18.28
CA ARG A 327 -7.45 -14.76 -17.84
C ARG A 327 -6.12 -14.61 -17.11
N ALA A 328 -5.36 -13.57 -17.45
CA ALA A 328 -4.06 -13.28 -16.84
C ALA A 328 -4.14 -13.03 -15.32
N PHE A 329 -5.30 -12.64 -14.78
CA PHE A 329 -5.52 -12.53 -13.33
C PHE A 329 -5.40 -13.87 -12.60
N PHE A 330 -5.63 -15.00 -13.28
CA PHE A 330 -5.73 -16.31 -12.66
C PHE A 330 -4.55 -17.24 -13.00
N ASP A 331 -3.76 -16.90 -14.03
CA ASP A 331 -2.59 -17.68 -14.48
C ASP A 331 -1.42 -17.70 -13.47
N SER A 332 -1.43 -16.81 -12.48
CA SER A 332 -0.38 -16.71 -11.45
C SER A 332 1.04 -16.45 -12.01
N ASP A 333 1.17 -15.74 -13.14
CA ASP A 333 2.46 -15.37 -13.72
C ASP A 333 3.16 -14.28 -12.89
N LEU A 334 4.31 -14.62 -12.30
CA LEU A 334 5.10 -13.70 -11.48
C LEU A 334 5.61 -12.46 -12.24
N ARG A 335 5.82 -12.55 -13.57
CA ARG A 335 6.22 -11.41 -14.39
C ARG A 335 5.07 -10.42 -14.54
N TRP A 336 3.88 -10.96 -14.75
CA TRP A 336 2.64 -10.18 -14.82
C TRP A 336 2.36 -9.51 -13.47
N LEU A 337 2.49 -10.25 -12.36
CA LEU A 337 2.32 -9.71 -11.01
C LEU A 337 3.37 -8.65 -10.65
N ARG A 338 4.61 -8.74 -11.16
CA ARG A 338 5.61 -7.69 -10.96
C ARG A 338 5.32 -6.43 -11.78
N ASN A 339 4.69 -6.58 -12.94
CA ASN A 339 4.36 -5.46 -13.81
C ASN A 339 3.11 -4.72 -13.31
N TYR A 340 2.03 -5.46 -13.03
CA TYR A 340 0.73 -4.90 -12.66
C TYR A 340 0.50 -4.85 -11.15
N GLY A 341 1.25 -5.62 -10.35
CA GLY A 341 1.07 -5.66 -8.91
C GLY A 341 1.53 -4.40 -8.20
N PHE A 342 0.95 -4.19 -7.01
CA PHE A 342 1.10 -2.97 -6.22
C PHE A 342 2.07 -3.18 -5.06
N ALA A 343 2.73 -2.11 -4.62
CA ALA A 343 3.51 -2.16 -3.40
C ALA A 343 2.56 -2.18 -2.19
N SER A 344 3.01 -2.75 -1.06
CA SER A 344 2.19 -2.80 0.16
C SER A 344 1.85 -1.43 0.75
N LEU A 345 2.54 -0.37 0.31
CA LEU A 345 2.31 1.01 0.74
C LEU A 345 1.47 1.81 -0.25
N ASP A 346 1.11 1.23 -1.40
CA ASP A 346 0.19 1.82 -2.37
C ASP A 346 -1.26 1.65 -1.87
N VAL A 347 -1.55 2.10 -0.63
CA VAL A 347 -2.85 1.91 0.00
C VAL A 347 -3.87 2.83 -0.68
N PRO A 348 -4.99 2.31 -1.20
CA PRO A 348 -5.99 3.13 -1.85
C PRO A 348 -6.68 4.01 -0.81
N THR A 349 -6.33 5.29 -0.78
CA THR A 349 -7.03 6.30 0.02
C THR A 349 -7.47 7.44 -0.89
N LEU A 350 -8.66 7.98 -0.66
CA LEU A 350 -9.18 9.11 -1.42
C LEU A 350 -8.23 10.33 -1.38
N HIS A 351 -7.52 10.52 -0.26
CA HIS A 351 -6.56 11.62 -0.07
C HIS A 351 -5.18 11.37 -0.68
N GLY A 352 -4.71 10.11 -0.69
CA GLY A 352 -3.38 9.75 -1.21
C GLY A 352 -3.31 9.70 -2.74
N GLY A 353 -4.46 9.76 -3.41
CA GLY A 353 -4.59 9.43 -4.82
C GLY A 353 -4.72 7.92 -5.00
N LEU A 354 -5.66 7.52 -5.85
CA LEU A 354 -5.99 6.11 -6.07
C LEU A 354 -5.32 5.53 -7.32
N SER A 355 -4.39 6.27 -7.92
CA SER A 355 -3.75 5.95 -9.20
C SER A 355 -2.23 6.13 -9.08
N ARG A 356 -1.48 5.26 -9.77
CA ARG A 356 -0.04 5.43 -10.00
C ARG A 356 0.27 6.62 -10.90
#